data_AF-A0AAN8A076-F1
#
_entry.id   AF-A0AAN8A076-F1
#
_cell.length_a   1.000
_cell.length_b   1.000
_cell.length_c   1.000
_cell.angle_alpha   90.00
_cell.angle_beta   90.00
_cell.angle_gamma   90.00
#
_symmetry.space_group_name_H-M   'P 1'
#
loop_
_entity.id
_entity.type
_entity.pdbx_description
1 polymer ?
#
loop_
_entity_poly.entity_id
_entity_poly.type
_entity_poly.pdbx_seq_one_letter_code
_entity_poly.pdbx_strand_id
1 'polypeptide(L)'
;MYFYQNRLETFEGWPFEENCSCTPENMAKAGFIHTPSENSPDIAMCFFCLKELEGWEPDDDPEKEHRSHSAACQFIVLKKNVEELTVEEFFKLQKERQKFQIIKSCNASITKFEDSAKLRRADIIKTIKGEE
;
A
#
# COMPACT_ATOMS: atom_id res chain seq x y z
N MET A 1 -4.97 -3.30 -12.72
CA MET A 1 -5.36 -2.60 -11.48
C MET A 1 -5.95 -1.20 -11.66
N TYR A 2 -5.79 -0.53 -12.82
CA TYR A 2 -6.54 0.72 -13.05
C TYR A 2 -8.05 0.50 -13.20
N PHE A 3 -8.44 -0.59 -13.86
CA PHE A 3 -9.82 -1.06 -13.89
C PHE A 3 -10.29 -1.45 -12.49
N TYR A 4 -11.45 -0.92 -12.11
CA TYR A 4 -12.11 -1.21 -10.82
C TYR A 4 -12.33 -2.70 -10.61
N GLN A 5 -12.83 -3.40 -11.64
CA GLN A 5 -13.18 -4.82 -11.55
C GLN A 5 -11.99 -5.69 -11.12
N ASN A 6 -10.81 -5.45 -11.71
CA ASN A 6 -9.59 -6.19 -11.34
C ASN A 6 -9.16 -5.96 -9.89
N ARG A 7 -9.55 -4.84 -9.26
CA ARG A 7 -9.27 -4.60 -7.84
C ARG A 7 -10.29 -5.33 -6.98
N LEU A 8 -11.57 -5.25 -7.34
CA LEU A 8 -12.64 -5.96 -6.63
C LEU A 8 -12.38 -7.47 -6.57
N GLU A 9 -11.93 -8.07 -7.68
CA GLU A 9 -11.58 -9.49 -7.77
C GLU A 9 -10.47 -9.94 -6.80
N THR A 10 -9.71 -9.01 -6.22
CA THR A 10 -8.66 -9.38 -5.26
C THR A 10 -9.20 -9.71 -3.87
N PHE A 11 -10.40 -9.23 -3.51
CA PHE A 11 -10.97 -9.33 -2.16
C PHE A 11 -11.62 -10.70 -1.85
N GLU A 12 -11.02 -11.77 -2.34
CA GLU A 12 -11.43 -13.13 -1.99
C GLU A 12 -11.11 -13.40 -0.51
N GLY A 13 -12.14 -13.74 0.28
CA GLY A 13 -11.99 -14.00 1.72
C GLY A 13 -11.85 -12.74 2.58
N TRP A 14 -12.26 -11.57 2.07
CA TRP A 14 -12.32 -10.34 2.87
C TRP A 14 -13.35 -10.46 4.01
N PRO A 15 -13.02 -10.07 5.25
CA PRO A 15 -13.87 -10.35 6.41
C PRO A 15 -15.08 -9.41 6.57
N PHE A 16 -15.11 -8.26 5.88
CA PHE A 16 -16.14 -7.24 6.05
C PHE A 16 -17.04 -7.13 4.83
N GLU A 17 -18.25 -7.68 4.93
CA GLU A 17 -19.23 -7.71 3.85
C GLU A 17 -20.45 -6.80 4.17
N GLU A 18 -21.67 -7.33 4.05
CA GLU A 18 -22.92 -6.58 4.25
C GLU A 18 -22.94 -5.85 5.60
N ASN A 19 -23.41 -4.59 5.59
CA ASN A 19 -23.49 -3.66 6.73
C ASN A 19 -22.16 -3.08 7.24
N CYS A 20 -21.04 -3.27 6.52
CA CYS A 20 -19.79 -2.57 6.81
C CYS A 20 -19.58 -1.37 5.87
N SER A 21 -18.76 -0.41 6.28
CA SER A 21 -18.26 0.68 5.44
C SER A 21 -17.07 0.23 4.59
N CYS A 22 -16.22 -0.66 5.10
CA CYS A 22 -15.04 -1.19 4.43
C CYS A 22 -15.32 -2.45 3.58
N THR A 23 -16.43 -2.46 2.83
CA THR A 23 -16.77 -3.57 1.93
C THR A 23 -15.76 -3.71 0.78
N PRO A 24 -15.65 -4.88 0.11
CA PRO A 24 -14.80 -5.07 -1.06
C PRO A 24 -14.98 -4.00 -2.14
N GLU A 25 -16.22 -3.57 -2.39
CA GLU A 25 -16.56 -2.52 -3.35
C GLU A 25 -15.99 -1.16 -2.95
N ASN A 26 -16.16 -0.77 -1.69
CA ASN A 26 -15.66 0.51 -1.18
C ASN A 26 -14.13 0.52 -1.12
N MET A 27 -13.52 -0.61 -0.72
CA MET A 27 -12.09 -0.82 -0.73
C MET A 27 -11.50 -0.71 -2.15
N ALA A 28 -12.08 -1.44 -3.10
CA ALA A 28 -11.68 -1.39 -4.50
C ALA A 28 -11.90 0.01 -5.11
N LYS A 29 -12.99 0.70 -4.76
CA LYS A 29 -13.26 2.08 -5.20
C LYS A 29 -12.21 3.06 -4.68
N ALA A 30 -11.80 2.94 -3.42
CA ALA A 30 -10.71 3.71 -2.83
C ALA A 30 -9.31 3.35 -3.37
N GLY A 31 -9.21 2.35 -4.24
CA GLY A 31 -7.96 1.96 -4.90
C GLY A 31 -7.17 0.89 -4.16
N PHE A 32 -7.76 0.24 -3.16
CA PHE A 32 -7.13 -0.90 -2.51
C PHE A 32 -7.27 -2.17 -3.34
N ILE A 33 -6.30 -3.06 -3.13
CA ILE A 33 -6.35 -4.48 -3.47
C ILE A 33 -6.08 -5.26 -2.19
N HIS A 34 -6.69 -6.42 -2.05
CA HIS A 34 -6.45 -7.31 -0.92
C HIS A 34 -5.18 -8.12 -1.15
N THR A 35 -4.29 -8.11 -0.17
CA THR A 35 -3.00 -8.80 -0.22
C THR A 35 -2.75 -9.50 1.12
N PRO A 36 -3.57 -10.52 1.46
CA PRO A 36 -3.52 -11.17 2.76
C PRO A 36 -2.19 -11.87 2.99
N SER A 37 -1.80 -11.98 4.26
CA SER A 37 -0.72 -12.87 4.71
C SER A 37 -1.23 -13.79 5.81
N GLU A 38 -0.49 -14.86 6.13
CA GLU A 38 -0.88 -15.82 7.18
C GLU A 38 -1.12 -15.15 8.54
N ASN A 39 -0.38 -14.08 8.85
CA ASN A 39 -0.46 -13.38 10.14
C ASN A 39 -1.40 -12.16 10.14
N SER A 40 -1.76 -11.67 8.96
CA SER A 40 -2.61 -10.49 8.78
C SER A 40 -3.53 -10.72 7.58
N PRO A 41 -4.72 -11.31 7.81
CA PRO A 41 -5.65 -11.70 6.75
C PRO A 41 -6.37 -10.52 6.10
N ASP A 42 -6.33 -9.33 6.70
CA ASP A 42 -7.04 -8.12 6.26
C ASP A 42 -6.09 -7.05 5.69
N ILE A 43 -4.85 -7.41 5.32
CA ILE A 43 -3.96 -6.46 4.65
C ILE A 43 -4.55 -6.03 3.31
N ALA A 44 -4.69 -4.72 3.15
CA ALA A 44 -5.04 -4.09 1.89
C ALA A 44 -3.95 -3.09 1.46
N MET A 45 -3.59 -3.12 0.18
CA MET A 45 -2.59 -2.22 -0.40
C MET A 45 -3.19 -1.37 -1.50
N CYS A 46 -2.92 -0.07 -1.50
CA CYS A 46 -3.26 0.76 -2.66
C CYS A 46 -2.43 0.33 -3.88
N PHE A 47 -3.07 -0.01 -5.01
CA PHE A 47 -2.36 -0.44 -6.24
C PHE A 47 -1.46 0.66 -6.85
N PHE A 48 -1.72 1.91 -6.48
CA PHE A 48 -1.07 3.11 -7.02
C PHE A 48 0.08 3.56 -6.13
N CYS A 49 -0.20 4.00 -4.89
CA CYS A 49 0.83 4.52 -3.99
C CYS A 49 1.54 3.44 -3.18
N LEU A 50 1.07 2.18 -3.23
CA LEU A 50 1.65 1.03 -2.53
C LEU A 50 1.64 1.14 -1.01
N LYS A 51 0.82 2.02 -0.45
CA LYS A 51 0.54 2.11 0.98
C LYS A 51 -0.28 0.89 1.39
N GLU A 52 0.27 0.12 2.31
CA GLU A 52 -0.37 -1.02 2.97
C GLU A 52 -1.02 -0.53 4.28
N LEU A 53 -2.22 -1.04 4.54
CA LEU A 53 -3.01 -0.85 5.76
C LEU A 53 -3.57 -2.21 6.19
N GLU A 54 -3.62 -2.44 7.50
CA GLU A 54 -4.16 -3.63 8.15
C GLU A 54 -4.87 -3.19 9.45
N GLY A 55 -5.63 -4.08 10.07
CA GLY A 55 -6.43 -3.78 11.25
C GLY A 55 -7.70 -3.00 10.92
N TRP A 56 -8.35 -3.35 9.81
CA TRP A 56 -9.58 -2.71 9.37
C TRP A 56 -10.73 -3.01 10.34
N GLU A 57 -11.54 -2.00 10.62
CA GLU A 57 -12.77 -2.11 11.39
C GLU A 57 -13.99 -1.96 10.47
N PRO A 58 -15.15 -2.57 10.82
CA PRO A 58 -16.36 -2.51 10.00
C PRO A 58 -16.79 -1.09 9.59
N ASP A 59 -16.57 -0.10 10.45
CA ASP A 59 -17.01 1.28 10.25
C ASP A 59 -15.98 2.17 9.52
N ASP A 60 -14.81 1.61 9.18
CA ASP A 60 -13.77 2.37 8.49
C ASP A 60 -14.20 2.76 7.08
N ASP A 61 -13.91 4.00 6.73
CA ASP A 61 -14.15 4.57 5.40
C ASP A 61 -12.85 4.46 4.58
N PRO A 62 -12.78 3.57 3.57
CA PRO A 62 -11.52 3.31 2.87
C PRO A 62 -10.95 4.54 2.17
N GLU A 63 -11.80 5.45 1.70
CA GLU A 63 -11.33 6.68 1.06
C GLU A 63 -10.70 7.62 2.09
N LYS A 64 -11.32 7.78 3.27
CA LYS A 64 -10.75 8.59 4.36
C LYS A 64 -9.44 8.00 4.86
N GLU A 65 -9.37 6.69 5.07
CA GLU A 65 -8.15 6.02 5.50
C GLU A 65 -7.03 6.15 4.46
N HIS A 66 -7.35 6.03 3.17
CA HIS A 66 -6.36 6.26 2.13
C HIS A 66 -5.86 7.72 2.14
N ARG A 67 -6.76 8.70 2.29
CA ARG A 67 -6.38 10.12 2.35
C ARG A 67 -5.56 10.46 3.60
N SER A 68 -5.88 9.89 4.76
CA SER A 68 -5.16 10.12 6.02
C SER A 68 -3.74 9.56 5.95
N HIS A 69 -3.57 8.37 5.38
CA HIS A 69 -2.29 7.65 5.35
C HIS A 69 -1.44 7.92 4.10
N SER A 70 -2.02 8.46 3.03
CA SER A 70 -1.33 8.78 1.78
C SER A 70 -1.99 9.95 1.03
N ALA A 71 -2.08 11.11 1.68
CA ALA A 71 -2.71 12.32 1.13
C ALA A 71 -2.16 12.77 -0.24
N ALA A 72 -0.92 12.39 -0.56
CA ALA A 72 -0.26 12.72 -1.83
C ALA A 72 -0.55 11.72 -2.97
N CYS A 73 -1.31 10.63 -2.73
CA CYS A 73 -1.62 9.63 -3.75
C CYS A 73 -2.45 10.24 -4.89
N GLN A 74 -1.89 10.31 -6.09
CA GLN A 74 -2.58 10.93 -7.24
C GLN A 74 -3.81 10.16 -7.71
N PHE A 75 -3.97 8.89 -7.33
CA PHE A 75 -5.18 8.14 -7.60
C PHE A 75 -6.37 8.61 -6.74
N ILE A 76 -6.19 8.78 -5.43
CA ILE A 76 -7.30 9.13 -4.52
C ILE A 76 -7.75 10.59 -4.67
N VAL A 77 -6.86 11.48 -5.13
CA VAL A 77 -7.19 12.89 -5.41
C VAL A 77 -7.71 13.11 -6.84
N LEU A 78 -7.74 12.08 -7.68
CA LEU A 78 -8.18 12.18 -9.06
C LEU A 78 -9.67 12.53 -9.11
N LYS A 79 -10.02 13.55 -9.90
CA LYS A 79 -11.42 14.02 -10.05
C LYS A 79 -12.17 13.39 -11.22
N LYS A 80 -11.47 12.63 -12.06
CA LYS A 80 -12.00 11.98 -13.27
C LYS A 80 -11.85 10.47 -13.12
N ASN A 81 -12.73 9.71 -13.77
CA ASN A 81 -12.51 8.28 -13.91
C ASN A 81 -11.26 8.05 -14.78
N VAL A 82 -10.55 6.94 -14.57
CA VAL A 82 -9.31 6.66 -15.31
C VAL A 82 -9.61 6.46 -16.80
N GLU A 83 -10.78 5.90 -17.10
CA GLU A 83 -11.30 5.65 -18.45
C GLU A 83 -11.62 6.94 -19.22
N GLU A 84 -11.79 8.06 -18.52
CA GLU A 84 -12.07 9.39 -19.10
C GLU A 84 -10.80 10.22 -19.32
N LEU A 85 -9.64 9.71 -18.89
CA LEU A 85 -8.38 10.42 -19.05
C LEU A 85 -7.92 10.39 -20.51
N THR A 86 -7.41 11.54 -20.97
CA THR A 86 -6.60 11.58 -22.17
C THR A 86 -5.32 10.75 -21.97
N VAL A 87 -4.71 10.33 -23.08
CA VAL A 87 -3.43 9.61 -23.06
C VAL A 87 -2.35 10.40 -22.31
N GLU A 88 -2.31 11.72 -22.48
CA GLU A 88 -1.36 12.59 -21.76
C GLU A 88 -1.61 12.59 -20.25
N GLU A 89 -2.85 12.75 -19.81
CA GLU A 89 -3.21 12.70 -18.39
C GLU A 89 -2.88 11.34 -17.77
N PHE A 90 -3.15 10.26 -18.50
CA PHE A 90 -2.79 8.91 -18.07
C PHE A 90 -1.27 8.74 -17.92
N PHE A 91 -0.47 9.22 -18.88
CA PHE A 91 0.99 9.15 -18.75
C PHE A 91 1.52 9.98 -17.58
N LYS A 92 0.93 11.15 -17.30
CA LYS A 92 1.24 11.94 -16.10
C LYS A 92 0.91 11.15 -14.83
N LEU A 93 -0.25 10.49 -14.79
CA LEU A 93 -0.65 9.65 -13.67
C LEU A 93 0.31 8.46 -13.48
N GLN A 94 0.71 7.77 -14.55
CA GLN A 94 1.71 6.69 -14.48
C GLN A 94 3.06 7.17 -13.97
N LYS A 95 3.51 8.35 -14.40
CA LYS A 95 4.75 8.95 -13.93
C LYS A 95 4.72 9.12 -12.41
N GLU A 96 3.61 9.57 -11.85
CA GLU A 96 3.47 9.71 -10.39
C GLU A 96 3.45 8.35 -9.67
N ARG A 97 2.79 7.32 -10.24
CA ARG A 97 2.87 5.94 -9.74
C ARG A 97 4.31 5.43 -9.69
N GLN A 98 5.07 5.69 -10.75
CA GLN A 98 6.46 5.24 -10.85
C GLN A 98 7.33 5.85 -9.75
N LYS A 99 7.07 7.10 -9.34
CA LYS A 99 7.76 7.71 -8.20
C LYS A 99 7.51 6.94 -6.92
N PHE A 100 6.27 6.55 -6.62
CA PHE A 100 5.96 5.73 -5.44
C PHE A 100 6.69 4.38 -5.46
N GLN A 101 6.72 3.71 -6.62
CA GLN A 101 7.47 2.46 -6.78
C GLN A 101 8.96 2.63 -6.50
N ILE A 102 9.58 3.66 -7.08
CA ILE A 102 10.99 3.97 -6.87
C ILE A 102 11.25 4.27 -5.39
N ILE A 103 10.44 5.13 -4.77
CA ILE A 103 10.58 5.50 -3.35
C ILE A 103 10.44 4.26 -2.45
N LYS A 104 9.44 3.41 -2.66
CA LYS A 104 9.25 2.17 -1.89
C LYS A 104 10.48 1.26 -2.01
N SER A 105 10.99 1.06 -3.23
CA SER A 105 12.18 0.24 -3.49
C SER A 105 13.46 0.81 -2.85
N CYS A 106 13.68 2.11 -2.99
CA CYS A 106 14.80 2.81 -2.37
C CYS A 106 14.75 2.71 -0.84
N ASN A 107 13.59 2.98 -0.24
CA ASN A 107 13.41 2.90 1.21
C ASN A 107 13.65 1.48 1.74
N ALA A 108 13.11 0.45 1.06
CA ALA A 108 13.37 -0.94 1.44
C ALA A 108 14.87 -1.29 1.38
N SER A 109 15.57 -0.78 0.36
CA SER A 109 17.03 -0.97 0.22
C SER A 109 17.80 -0.27 1.34
N ILE A 110 17.39 0.94 1.71
CA ILE A 110 17.96 1.70 2.84
C ILE A 110 17.75 0.94 4.15
N THR A 111 16.52 0.53 4.47
CA THR A 111 16.21 -0.21 5.69
C THR A 111 17.04 -1.50 5.80
N LYS A 112 17.15 -2.27 4.70
CA LYS A 112 17.99 -3.47 4.66
C LYS A 112 19.46 -3.18 4.95
N PHE A 113 19.98 -2.08 4.41
CA PHE A 113 21.35 -1.65 4.67
C PHE A 113 21.54 -1.24 6.14
N GLU A 114 20.62 -0.47 6.71
CA GLU A 114 20.65 -0.04 8.11
C GLU A 114 20.61 -1.22 9.07
N ASP A 115 19.75 -2.21 8.82
CA ASP A 115 19.66 -3.40 9.66
C ASP A 115 20.93 -4.25 9.57
N SER A 116 21.49 -4.40 8.36
CA SER A 116 22.80 -5.05 8.16
C SER A 116 23.92 -4.32 8.91
N ALA A 117 23.91 -2.99 8.90
CA ALA A 117 24.88 -2.17 9.61
C ALA A 117 24.74 -2.29 11.14
N LYS A 118 23.51 -2.34 11.67
CA LYS A 118 23.24 -2.57 13.10
C LYS A 118 23.76 -3.93 13.56
N LEU A 119 23.50 -5.00 12.80
CA LEU A 119 24.01 -6.34 13.08
C LEU A 119 25.53 -6.35 13.09
N ARG A 120 26.16 -5.79 12.05
CA ARG A 120 27.62 -5.73 11.97
C ARG A 120 28.25 -4.94 13.13
N ARG A 121 27.60 -3.85 13.54
CA ARG A 121 28.03 -3.06 14.71
C ARG A 121 27.94 -3.89 16.00
N ALA A 122 26.87 -4.65 16.19
CA ALA A 122 26.71 -5.53 17.34
C ALA A 122 27.81 -6.59 17.39
N ASP A 123 28.15 -7.21 16.26
CA ASP A 123 29.23 -8.19 16.17
C ASP A 123 30.59 -7.59 16.54
N ILE A 124 30.91 -6.40 16.02
CA ILE A 124 32.16 -5.70 16.37
C ILE A 124 32.25 -5.44 17.88
N ILE A 125 31.14 -5.03 18.51
CA ILE A 125 31.11 -4.78 19.96
C ILE A 125 31.34 -6.08 20.74
N LYS A 126 30.73 -7.20 20.34
CA LYS A 126 30.94 -8.52 20.97
C LYS A 126 32.41 -8.95 20.87
N THR A 127 33.00 -8.83 19.68
CA THR A 127 34.43 -9.15 19.46
C THR A 127 35.34 -8.31 20.35
N ILE A 128 35.09 -7.01 20.51
CA ILE A 128 35.90 -6.14 21.38
C ILE A 128 35.77 -6.54 22.87
N LYS A 129 34.59 -7.02 23.29
CA LYS A 129 34.34 -7.44 24.68
C LYS A 129 34.86 -8.83 25.02
N GLY A 130 35.32 -9.61 24.02
CA GLY A 130 35.71 -11.01 24.22
C GLY A 130 34.53 -11.92 24.54
N GLU A 131 33.31 -11.50 24.17
CA GLU A 131 32.10 -12.30 24.24
C GLU A 131 31.97 -13.03 22.89
N GLU A 132 32.51 -14.26 22.79
CA GLU A 132 32.28 -15.17 21.65
C GLU A 132 30.88 -15.78 21.69
#